data_AF-Q8TXM8-F1
#
_entry.id   AF-Q8TXM8-F1
#
_cell.length_a   1.000
_cell.length_b   1.000
_cell.length_c   1.000
_cell.angle_alpha   90.00
_cell.angle_beta   90.00
_cell.angle_gamma   90.00
#
_symmetry.space_group_name_H-M   'P 1'
#
loop_
_entity.id
_entity.type
_entity.pdbx_description
1 polymer ?
#
loop_
_entity_poly.entity_id
_entity_poly.type
_entity_poly.pdbx_seq_one_letter_code
_entity_poly.pdbx_strand_id
1 'polypeptide(L)'
;MRRLPRGVLCVGLRAVAFSADLSEDDVRVSRGLLRRVERDLKELRRGFRDELMYVVLGPVCGDDLAVVYVVEEGALEDVNAAVFDLFREYGGEDVMGVSESPEGAGEGPSYAEAACPESEYQDVVVTLFDTYAAENRVAEVAEVCRRAAEGLCYDVGGGPVQEPMEIPGVGYVGPETDDPVLIATTERLDQVGPTAGAILGAGRGAGARPVRRGAPAEVLPGTVIFSVAIVLNGNVIDGVRALEEGTGTERWPLRYL
;
A
#
# COMPACT_ATOMS: atom_id res chain seq x y z
N MET A 1 12.02 4.89 21.99
CA MET A 1 10.61 4.65 22.37
C MET A 1 10.09 5.89 23.06
N ARG A 2 9.33 6.73 22.35
CA ARG A 2 8.56 7.80 23.00
C ARG A 2 7.18 7.22 23.28
N ARG A 3 6.78 7.15 24.56
CA ARG A 3 5.37 7.02 24.91
C ARG A 3 4.67 8.22 24.29
N LEU A 4 3.54 7.98 23.61
CA LEU A 4 2.65 9.04 23.17
C LEU A 4 2.40 9.97 24.37
N PRO A 5 2.53 11.30 24.21
CA PRO A 5 2.37 12.23 25.30
C PRO A 5 0.98 12.06 25.93
N ARG A 6 0.94 11.77 27.23
CA ARG A 6 -0.30 11.69 28.01
C ARG A 6 -1.00 13.06 27.92
N GLY A 7 -2.13 13.12 27.21
CA GLY A 7 -2.97 14.31 27.17
C GLY A 7 -3.58 14.67 25.80
N VAL A 8 -3.19 14.01 24.71
CA VAL A 8 -3.90 14.13 23.43
C VAL A 8 -4.97 13.05 23.43
N LEU A 9 -6.25 13.44 23.42
CA LEU A 9 -7.33 12.52 23.06
C LEU A 9 -6.93 11.87 21.73
N CYS A 10 -6.88 10.55 21.63
CA CYS A 10 -6.69 9.89 20.35
C CYS A 10 -7.77 10.40 19.39
N VAL A 11 -7.35 11.27 18.48
CA VAL A 11 -8.08 11.61 17.26
C VAL A 11 -8.06 10.34 16.41
N GLY A 12 -9.13 10.05 15.66
CA GLY A 12 -9.20 8.85 14.82
C GLY A 12 -7.94 8.72 13.97
N LEU A 13 -7.34 7.52 13.94
CA LEU A 13 -6.17 7.24 13.11
C LEU A 13 -6.61 6.52 11.84
N ARG A 14 -5.98 6.87 10.71
CA ARG A 14 -6.16 6.19 9.43
C ARG A 14 -4.85 5.60 8.96
N ALA A 15 -4.90 4.36 8.51
CA ALA A 15 -3.84 3.74 7.74
C ALA A 15 -4.16 3.92 6.26
N VAL A 16 -3.19 4.37 5.50
CA VAL A 16 -3.34 4.63 4.06
C VAL A 16 -2.26 3.90 3.28
N ALA A 17 -2.65 3.33 2.15
CA ALA A 17 -1.76 2.93 1.08
C ALA A 17 -2.14 3.69 -0.20
N PHE A 18 -1.15 4.30 -0.83
CA PHE A 18 -1.30 5.12 -2.01
C PHE A 18 -0.27 4.63 -3.04
N SER A 19 -0.73 4.07 -4.16
CA SER A 19 0.13 3.51 -5.20
C SER A 19 -0.05 4.19 -6.54
N ALA A 20 0.99 4.09 -7.36
CA ALA A 20 0.99 4.55 -8.73
C ALA A 20 2.09 3.82 -9.50
N ASP A 21 1.90 3.70 -10.81
CA ASP A 21 2.96 3.41 -11.76
C ASP A 21 3.84 4.65 -11.92
N LEU A 22 5.12 4.47 -11.56
CA LEU A 22 6.16 5.50 -11.68
C LEU A 22 7.36 4.96 -12.48
N SER A 23 7.18 3.85 -13.19
CA SER A 23 8.23 3.26 -14.01
C SER A 23 8.41 4.01 -15.33
N GLU A 24 9.54 3.73 -15.99
CA GLU A 24 9.83 4.25 -17.33
C GLU A 24 9.78 3.13 -18.38
N ASP A 25 9.58 1.87 -17.96
CA ASP A 25 9.77 0.67 -18.78
C ASP A 25 8.68 -0.40 -18.64
N ASP A 26 7.57 -0.09 -17.96
CA ASP A 26 6.39 -0.95 -17.70
C ASP A 26 6.73 -2.36 -17.19
N VAL A 27 7.87 -2.46 -16.49
CA VAL A 27 8.44 -3.73 -16.05
C VAL A 27 8.98 -3.61 -14.63
N ARG A 28 9.65 -2.51 -14.30
CA ARG A 28 10.20 -2.33 -12.95
C ARG A 28 10.44 -0.89 -12.54
N VAL A 29 10.28 -0.66 -11.24
CA VAL A 29 10.78 0.57 -10.63
C VAL A 29 12.32 0.59 -10.56
N SER A 30 12.93 1.66 -11.06
CA SER A 30 14.39 1.82 -10.98
C SER A 30 14.86 2.01 -9.52
N ARG A 31 15.99 1.38 -9.15
CA ARG A 31 16.60 1.59 -7.82
C ARG A 31 16.95 3.06 -7.55
N GLY A 32 17.18 3.84 -8.59
CA GLY A 32 17.44 5.28 -8.49
C GLY A 32 16.20 6.03 -8.00
N LEU A 33 15.05 5.75 -8.61
CA LEU A 33 13.76 6.29 -8.21
C LEU A 33 13.40 5.88 -6.78
N LEU A 34 13.47 4.59 -6.44
CA LEU A 34 13.17 4.12 -5.06
C LEU A 34 13.95 4.89 -3.98
N ARG A 35 15.25 5.14 -4.20
CA ARG A 35 16.07 5.92 -3.25
C ARG A 35 15.67 7.38 -3.14
N ARG A 36 15.16 7.99 -4.23
CA ARG A 36 14.64 9.35 -4.20
C ARG A 36 13.33 9.40 -3.42
N VAL A 37 12.39 8.48 -3.72
CA VAL A 37 11.13 8.35 -2.96
C VAL A 37 11.42 8.19 -1.47
N GLU A 38 12.27 7.23 -1.09
CA GLU A 38 12.63 7.02 0.33
C GLU A 38 13.26 8.24 1.01
N ARG A 39 14.00 9.07 0.27
CA ARG A 39 14.56 10.32 0.79
C ARG A 39 13.46 11.35 0.99
N ASP A 40 12.58 11.52 0.03
CA ASP A 40 11.58 12.59 0.05
C ASP A 40 10.44 12.26 1.04
N LEU A 41 10.12 10.97 1.24
CA LEU A 41 9.27 10.51 2.35
C LEU A 41 9.84 10.85 3.73
N LYS A 42 11.18 10.87 3.90
CA LYS A 42 11.80 11.30 5.17
C LYS A 42 11.63 12.80 5.41
N GLU A 43 11.60 13.61 4.35
CA GLU A 43 11.31 15.04 4.45
C GLU A 43 9.81 15.27 4.73
N LEU A 44 8.92 14.56 4.03
CA LEU A 44 7.48 14.59 4.29
C LEU A 44 7.17 14.26 5.76
N ARG A 45 7.78 13.19 6.29
CA ARG A 45 7.67 12.82 7.72
C ARG A 45 8.10 13.95 8.66
N ARG A 46 9.06 14.78 8.28
CA ARG A 46 9.50 15.92 9.12
C ARG A 46 8.51 17.07 9.07
N GLY A 47 7.84 17.27 7.94
CA GLY A 47 6.78 18.27 7.76
C GLY A 47 5.55 17.97 8.60
N PHE A 48 5.11 16.71 8.62
CA PHE A 48 3.93 16.24 9.36
C PHE A 48 4.31 15.43 10.61
N ARG A 49 5.28 15.92 11.38
CA ARG A 49 5.90 15.13 12.47
C ARG A 49 4.89 14.75 13.56
N ASP A 50 3.95 15.63 13.84
CA ASP A 50 3.03 15.47 14.97
C ASP A 50 1.77 14.70 14.55
N GLU A 51 1.46 14.67 13.25
CA GLU A 51 0.29 14.07 12.64
C GLU A 51 0.58 12.66 12.07
N LEU A 52 1.82 12.38 11.65
CA LEU A 52 2.24 11.08 11.13
C LEU A 52 2.88 10.20 12.19
N MET A 53 2.31 9.02 12.41
CA MET A 53 2.99 7.96 13.15
C MET A 53 4.17 7.41 12.34
N TYR A 54 3.97 7.18 11.04
CA TYR A 54 5.02 6.88 10.08
C TYR A 54 4.55 7.10 8.65
N VAL A 55 5.52 7.23 7.74
CA VAL A 55 5.36 7.14 6.30
C VAL A 55 6.56 6.37 5.74
N VAL A 56 6.31 5.40 4.87
CA VAL A 56 7.32 4.48 4.35
C VAL A 56 7.02 4.09 2.91
N LEU A 57 8.06 3.71 2.17
CA LEU A 57 7.92 3.00 0.91
C LEU A 57 7.57 1.54 1.20
N GLY A 58 6.30 1.19 1.00
CA GLY A 58 5.72 -0.12 1.30
C GLY A 58 6.06 -1.18 0.23
N PRO A 59 5.07 -1.93 -0.29
CA PRO A 59 5.32 -2.88 -1.37
C PRO A 59 5.76 -2.17 -2.65
N VAL A 60 6.51 -2.92 -3.46
CA VAL A 60 6.88 -2.59 -4.83
C VAL A 60 6.62 -3.88 -5.61
N CYS A 61 5.77 -3.81 -6.62
CA CYS A 61 5.30 -4.92 -7.42
C CYS A 61 5.48 -4.50 -8.88
N GLY A 62 6.38 -5.16 -9.62
CA GLY A 62 6.77 -4.72 -10.95
C GLY A 62 7.17 -3.25 -11.00
N ASP A 63 6.44 -2.50 -11.79
CA ASP A 63 6.49 -1.06 -12.05
C ASP A 63 5.73 -0.20 -11.04
N ASP A 64 4.82 -0.79 -10.27
CA ASP A 64 4.14 -0.10 -9.18
C ASP A 64 4.95 -0.02 -7.89
N LEU A 65 4.72 1.07 -7.17
CA LEU A 65 5.08 1.20 -5.77
C LEU A 65 3.92 1.77 -4.95
N ALA A 66 3.88 1.41 -3.66
CA ALA A 66 2.95 2.02 -2.72
C ALA A 66 3.66 2.76 -1.59
N VAL A 67 3.22 3.99 -1.33
CA VAL A 67 3.55 4.74 -0.11
C VAL A 67 2.53 4.38 0.96
N VAL A 68 3.01 4.04 2.15
CA VAL A 68 2.18 3.58 3.27
C VAL A 68 2.41 4.46 4.47
N TYR A 69 1.33 4.94 5.10
CA TYR A 69 1.41 5.80 6.27
C TYR A 69 0.26 5.57 7.24
N VAL A 70 0.48 6.02 8.47
CA VAL A 70 -0.57 6.14 9.49
C VAL A 70 -0.60 7.58 9.96
N VAL A 71 -1.78 8.18 9.88
CA VAL A 71 -2.01 9.62 10.06
C VAL A 71 -3.22 9.86 10.98
N GLU A 72 -3.19 10.97 11.70
CA GLU A 72 -4.38 11.52 12.35
C GLU A 72 -5.42 11.93 11.29
N GLU A 73 -6.68 11.56 11.48
CA GLU A 73 -7.78 11.81 10.54
C GLU A 73 -7.92 13.29 10.16
N GLY A 74 -7.65 14.20 11.11
CA GLY A 74 -7.69 15.65 10.85
C GLY A 74 -6.60 16.17 9.91
N ALA A 75 -5.56 15.38 9.62
CA ALA A 75 -4.47 15.72 8.71
C ALA A 75 -4.46 14.84 7.44
N LEU A 76 -5.49 14.00 7.25
CA LEU A 76 -5.56 13.05 6.14
C LEU A 76 -5.46 13.73 4.77
N GLU A 77 -6.27 14.77 4.55
CA GLU A 77 -6.30 15.50 3.26
C GLU A 77 -4.95 16.14 2.94
N ASP A 78 -4.33 16.83 3.92
CA ASP A 78 -3.04 17.51 3.73
C ASP A 78 -1.91 16.52 3.44
N VAL A 79 -1.91 15.37 4.13
CA VAL A 79 -0.90 14.33 3.92
C VAL A 79 -1.12 13.62 2.57
N ASN A 80 -2.37 13.29 2.23
CA ASN A 80 -2.70 12.72 0.92
C ASN A 80 -2.24 13.64 -0.22
N ALA A 81 -2.54 14.93 -0.13
CA ALA A 81 -2.11 15.93 -1.11
C ALA A 81 -0.57 15.98 -1.22
N ALA A 82 0.15 15.99 -0.10
CA ALA A 82 1.61 16.00 -0.10
C ALA A 82 2.23 14.71 -0.69
N VAL A 83 1.62 13.54 -0.44
CA VAL A 83 2.05 12.27 -1.06
C VAL A 83 1.78 12.29 -2.56
N PHE A 84 0.62 12.78 -2.97
CA PHE A 84 0.28 12.92 -4.39
C PHE A 84 1.23 13.88 -5.12
N ASP A 85 1.58 15.01 -4.51
CA ASP A 85 2.55 15.96 -5.08
C ASP A 85 3.93 15.32 -5.30
N LEU A 86 4.35 14.40 -4.42
CA LEU A 86 5.58 13.63 -4.64
C LEU A 86 5.48 12.74 -5.88
N PHE A 87 4.35 12.05 -6.09
CA PHE A 87 4.13 11.24 -7.29
C PHE A 87 4.12 12.10 -8.55
N ARG A 88 3.48 13.27 -8.51
CA ARG A 88 3.51 14.25 -9.61
C ARG A 88 4.92 14.72 -9.95
N GLU A 89 5.80 14.87 -8.96
CA GLU A 89 7.20 15.27 -9.20
C GLU A 89 8.01 14.20 -9.93
N TYR A 90 7.77 12.92 -9.64
CA TYR A 90 8.49 11.83 -10.28
C TYR A 90 7.99 11.53 -11.69
N GLY A 91 6.74 11.87 -11.99
CA GLY A 91 6.10 11.56 -13.27
C GLY A 91 5.64 10.10 -13.32
N GLY A 92 4.44 9.93 -13.86
CA GLY A 92 3.73 8.66 -14.09
C GLY A 92 2.47 8.97 -14.90
N GLU A 93 1.93 8.00 -15.62
CA GLU A 93 0.71 8.23 -16.41
C GLU A 93 -0.52 8.41 -15.49
N ASP A 94 -0.58 7.66 -14.39
CA ASP A 94 -1.65 7.65 -13.39
C ASP A 94 -1.95 9.02 -12.78
N VAL A 95 -0.93 9.83 -12.52
CA VAL A 95 -1.14 11.14 -11.87
C VAL A 95 -1.90 12.12 -12.76
N MET A 96 -2.08 11.80 -14.05
CA MET A 96 -2.76 12.64 -15.03
C MET A 96 -4.27 12.43 -15.10
N GLY A 97 -4.81 11.31 -14.61
CA GLY A 97 -6.26 11.05 -14.64
C GLY A 97 -7.03 11.53 -13.41
N VAL A 98 -6.35 12.12 -12.42
CA VAL A 98 -7.01 12.79 -11.29
C VAL A 98 -7.79 14.02 -11.76
N SER A 99 -9.07 14.11 -11.38
CA SER A 99 -9.97 15.20 -11.74
C SER A 99 -10.61 15.87 -10.52
N GLU A 100 -11.04 17.12 -10.67
CA GLU A 100 -11.87 17.81 -9.66
C GLU A 100 -13.32 17.31 -9.64
N SER A 101 -13.76 16.56 -10.66
CA SER A 101 -15.11 16.01 -10.75
C SER A 101 -15.13 14.51 -11.11
N PRO A 102 -16.12 13.76 -10.62
CA PRO A 102 -16.29 12.34 -10.93
C PRO A 102 -16.35 12.02 -12.43
N GLU A 103 -16.97 12.89 -13.24
CA GLU A 103 -17.17 12.67 -14.67
C GLU A 103 -15.90 12.87 -15.51
N GLY A 104 -14.93 13.62 -14.98
CA GLY A 104 -13.64 13.85 -15.63
C GLY A 104 -12.54 12.92 -15.13
N ALA A 105 -12.83 12.08 -14.15
CA ALA A 105 -11.87 11.17 -13.56
C ALA A 105 -11.54 10.04 -14.55
N GLY A 106 -10.25 9.79 -14.75
CA GLY A 106 -9.73 8.68 -15.56
C GLY A 106 -8.79 7.81 -14.73
N GLU A 107 -7.89 7.11 -15.39
CA GLU A 107 -6.88 6.26 -14.76
C GLU A 107 -6.00 7.08 -13.81
N GLY A 108 -6.04 6.69 -12.55
CA GLY A 108 -5.50 7.46 -11.44
C GLY A 108 -4.62 6.60 -10.56
N PRO A 109 -3.98 7.20 -9.55
CA PRO A 109 -3.33 6.42 -8.52
C PRO A 109 -4.34 5.58 -7.73
N SER A 110 -3.92 4.38 -7.35
CA SER A 110 -4.68 3.52 -6.46
C SER A 110 -4.61 3.99 -5.01
N TYR A 111 -5.74 3.94 -4.30
CA TYR A 111 -5.87 4.44 -2.94
C TYR A 111 -6.65 3.46 -2.05
N ALA A 112 -6.11 3.22 -0.86
CA ALA A 112 -6.76 2.42 0.17
C ALA A 112 -6.64 3.10 1.53
N GLU A 113 -7.76 3.19 2.25
CA GLU A 113 -7.85 3.73 3.60
C GLU A 113 -8.49 2.69 4.52
N ALA A 114 -7.93 2.48 5.71
CA ALA A 114 -8.52 1.67 6.76
C ALA A 114 -8.44 2.38 8.12
N ALA A 115 -9.45 2.16 8.95
CA ALA A 115 -9.45 2.60 10.34
C ALA A 115 -8.37 1.89 11.15
N CYS A 116 -7.68 2.65 11.99
CA CYS A 116 -6.73 2.11 12.94
C CYS A 116 -7.41 1.89 14.32
N PRO A 117 -7.06 0.80 15.03
CA PRO A 117 -7.50 0.62 16.41
C PRO A 117 -6.83 1.65 17.34
N GLU A 118 -7.48 1.96 18.46
CA GLU A 118 -6.86 2.70 19.57
C GLU A 118 -5.82 1.82 20.29
N SER A 119 -4.67 1.66 19.64
CA SER A 119 -3.61 0.71 19.99
C SER A 119 -2.26 1.41 20.08
N GLU A 120 -1.37 0.88 20.93
CA GLU A 120 0.04 1.32 20.98
C GLU A 120 0.78 0.97 19.67
N TYR A 121 0.31 -0.04 18.94
CA TYR A 121 0.89 -0.51 17.70
C TYR A 121 -0.08 -0.28 16.55
N GLN A 122 0.41 0.42 15.52
CA GLN A 122 -0.28 0.59 14.26
C GLN A 122 0.43 -0.27 13.23
N ASP A 123 0.10 -1.54 13.26
CA ASP A 123 0.70 -2.56 12.42
C ASP A 123 -0.25 -2.87 11.26
N VAL A 124 0.28 -2.81 10.03
CA VAL A 124 -0.53 -2.96 8.82
C VAL A 124 0.06 -4.00 7.87
N VAL A 125 -0.83 -4.68 7.16
CA VAL A 125 -0.49 -5.54 6.03
C VAL A 125 -0.98 -4.84 4.77
N VAL A 126 -0.07 -4.56 3.84
CA VAL A 126 -0.37 -3.87 2.58
C VAL A 126 -0.13 -4.83 1.43
N THR A 127 -1.05 -4.86 0.49
CA THR A 127 -0.93 -5.68 -0.72
C THR A 127 -1.07 -4.79 -1.94
N LEU A 128 -0.12 -4.89 -2.85
CA LEU A 128 -0.12 -4.18 -4.13
C LEU A 128 -0.24 -5.21 -5.23
N PHE A 129 -1.17 -5.01 -6.14
CA PHE A 129 -1.40 -5.84 -7.30
C PHE A 129 -0.88 -5.11 -8.52
N ASP A 130 -0.44 -5.88 -9.50
CA ASP A 130 0.07 -5.40 -10.78
C ASP A 130 -0.27 -6.49 -11.81
N THR A 131 -0.60 -6.08 -13.03
CA THR A 131 -0.87 -6.99 -14.13
C THR A 131 -0.23 -6.56 -15.44
N TYR A 132 0.12 -7.55 -16.26
CA TYR A 132 0.38 -7.33 -17.68
C TYR A 132 -0.73 -7.97 -18.53
N ALA A 133 -1.64 -7.16 -19.08
CA ALA A 133 -2.74 -7.59 -19.95
C ALA A 133 -3.75 -8.55 -19.27
N ALA A 134 -4.14 -8.26 -18.02
CA ALA A 134 -5.08 -9.07 -17.22
C ALA A 134 -5.97 -8.21 -16.30
N GLU A 135 -6.32 -7.01 -16.75
CA GLU A 135 -7.05 -5.96 -16.04
C GLU A 135 -8.44 -6.47 -15.57
N ASN A 136 -9.06 -7.35 -16.37
CA ASN A 136 -10.32 -8.00 -16.01
C ASN A 136 -10.19 -9.01 -14.86
N ARG A 137 -8.97 -9.47 -14.53
CA ARG A 137 -8.71 -10.48 -13.49
C ARG A 137 -8.11 -9.86 -12.23
N VAL A 138 -7.30 -8.81 -12.35
CA VAL A 138 -6.65 -8.17 -11.19
C VAL A 138 -7.67 -7.68 -10.17
N ALA A 139 -8.79 -7.11 -10.63
CA ALA A 139 -9.91 -6.71 -9.79
C ALA A 139 -10.54 -7.88 -9.00
N GLU A 140 -10.73 -9.04 -9.64
CA GLU A 140 -11.26 -10.25 -9.00
C GLU A 140 -10.29 -10.77 -7.94
N VAL A 141 -9.00 -10.82 -8.26
CA VAL A 141 -7.94 -11.27 -7.34
C VAL A 141 -7.87 -10.35 -6.12
N ALA A 142 -7.88 -9.03 -6.33
CA ALA A 142 -7.84 -8.06 -5.25
C ALA A 142 -9.06 -8.19 -4.31
N GLU A 143 -10.27 -8.35 -4.86
CA GLU A 143 -11.48 -8.53 -4.04
C GLU A 143 -11.45 -9.84 -3.24
N VAL A 144 -10.95 -10.94 -3.83
CA VAL A 144 -10.77 -12.22 -3.12
C VAL A 144 -9.76 -12.08 -1.98
N CYS A 145 -8.68 -11.32 -2.19
CA CYS A 145 -7.69 -11.04 -1.14
C CYS A 145 -8.27 -10.16 -0.03
N ARG A 146 -9.04 -9.12 -0.36
CA ARG A 146 -9.72 -8.24 0.60
C ARG A 146 -10.63 -9.04 1.51
N ARG A 147 -11.50 -9.88 0.94
CA ARG A 147 -12.39 -10.78 1.68
C ARG A 147 -11.67 -11.79 2.56
N ALA A 148 -10.49 -12.25 2.15
CA ALA A 148 -9.70 -13.18 2.96
C ALA A 148 -9.11 -12.53 4.22
N ALA A 149 -8.92 -11.21 4.23
CA ALA A 149 -8.48 -10.46 5.40
C ALA A 149 -9.64 -10.19 6.39
N GLU A 150 -10.87 -10.08 5.89
CA GLU A 150 -12.06 -9.79 6.70
C GLU A 150 -12.21 -10.79 7.86
N GLY A 151 -12.38 -10.27 9.08
CA GLY A 151 -12.51 -11.08 10.29
C GLY A 151 -11.19 -11.61 10.88
N LEU A 152 -10.05 -11.39 10.21
CA LEU A 152 -8.71 -11.67 10.75
C LEU A 152 -8.01 -10.38 11.21
N CYS A 153 -8.29 -9.27 10.54
CA CYS A 153 -7.78 -7.93 10.85
C CYS A 153 -8.79 -7.10 11.67
N TYR A 154 -8.38 -5.90 12.07
CA TYR A 154 -9.27 -4.90 12.69
C TYR A 154 -10.14 -4.22 11.63
N ASP A 155 -9.51 -3.71 10.58
CA ASP A 155 -10.18 -3.14 9.41
C ASP A 155 -9.40 -3.47 8.13
N VAL A 156 -10.07 -3.41 6.98
CA VAL A 156 -9.45 -3.59 5.66
C VAL A 156 -10.08 -2.65 4.64
N GLY A 157 -9.22 -1.91 3.94
CA GLY A 157 -9.58 -0.94 2.93
C GLY A 157 -8.97 -1.23 1.56
N GLY A 158 -9.44 -0.47 0.57
CA GLY A 158 -9.00 -0.57 -0.83
C GLY A 158 -9.76 -1.62 -1.63
N GLY A 159 -9.21 -1.95 -2.80
CA GLY A 159 -9.79 -2.87 -3.76
C GLY A 159 -9.86 -2.25 -5.15
N PRO A 160 -10.56 -2.89 -6.10
CA PRO A 160 -10.73 -2.34 -7.45
C PRO A 160 -11.63 -1.11 -7.44
N VAL A 161 -11.28 -0.11 -8.24
CA VAL A 161 -12.12 1.07 -8.49
C VAL A 161 -13.18 0.71 -9.52
N GLN A 162 -14.44 0.59 -9.09
CA GLN A 162 -15.56 0.22 -9.99
C GLN A 162 -16.39 1.44 -10.45
N GLU A 163 -16.36 2.50 -9.66
CA GLU A 163 -17.01 3.78 -9.89
C GLU A 163 -16.02 4.88 -9.49
N PRO A 164 -16.16 6.12 -10.01
CA PRO A 164 -15.28 7.21 -9.63
C PRO A 164 -15.16 7.34 -8.10
N MET A 165 -13.93 7.33 -7.60
CA MET A 165 -13.61 7.34 -6.17
C MET A 165 -12.92 8.66 -5.81
N GLU A 166 -13.38 9.30 -4.74
CA GLU A 166 -12.70 10.46 -4.18
C GLU A 166 -11.51 10.03 -3.32
N ILE A 167 -10.35 10.64 -3.57
CA ILE A 167 -9.18 10.60 -2.71
C ILE A 167 -9.17 11.93 -1.93
N PRO A 168 -9.36 11.90 -0.59
CA PRO A 168 -9.44 13.11 0.21
C PRO A 168 -8.21 14.01 0.02
N GLY A 169 -8.43 15.30 -0.24
CA GLY A 169 -7.36 16.28 -0.48
C GLY A 169 -6.69 16.23 -1.86
N VAL A 170 -7.08 15.29 -2.73
CA VAL A 170 -6.46 15.09 -4.05
C VAL A 170 -7.44 15.31 -5.20
N GLY A 171 -8.59 14.63 -5.18
CA GLY A 171 -9.57 14.66 -6.27
C GLY A 171 -10.19 13.29 -6.54
N TYR A 172 -10.75 13.09 -7.72
CA TYR A 172 -11.42 11.86 -8.13
C TYR A 172 -10.55 11.06 -9.11
N VAL A 173 -10.54 9.73 -8.93
CA VAL A 173 -9.97 8.74 -9.86
C VAL A 173 -11.08 7.86 -10.44
N GLY A 174 -10.91 7.43 -11.69
CA GLY A 174 -11.91 6.70 -12.46
C GLY A 174 -11.75 5.17 -12.40
N PRO A 175 -12.75 4.41 -12.88
CA PRO A 175 -12.71 2.95 -12.97
C PRO A 175 -11.62 2.38 -13.89
N GLU A 176 -10.96 3.22 -14.67
CA GLU A 176 -9.79 2.88 -15.46
C GLU A 176 -8.55 2.61 -14.60
N THR A 177 -8.57 3.00 -13.31
CA THR A 177 -7.52 2.66 -12.34
C THR A 177 -7.48 1.15 -12.09
N ASP A 178 -6.45 0.47 -12.59
CA ASP A 178 -6.44 -0.97 -12.79
C ASP A 178 -5.42 -1.76 -11.95
N ASP A 179 -4.59 -1.09 -11.15
CA ASP A 179 -3.67 -1.73 -10.19
C ASP A 179 -4.08 -1.53 -8.73
N PRO A 180 -5.00 -2.35 -8.19
CA PRO A 180 -5.50 -2.23 -6.83
C PRO A 180 -4.41 -2.22 -5.77
N VAL A 181 -4.70 -1.49 -4.68
CA VAL A 181 -3.97 -1.59 -3.42
C VAL A 181 -4.94 -1.94 -2.29
N LEU A 182 -4.48 -2.76 -1.35
CA LEU A 182 -5.20 -3.13 -0.14
C LEU A 182 -4.38 -2.77 1.09
N ILE A 183 -5.05 -2.30 2.14
CA ILE A 183 -4.45 -2.12 3.46
C ILE A 183 -5.33 -2.74 4.53
N ALA A 184 -4.73 -3.60 5.37
CA ALA A 184 -5.39 -4.21 6.51
C ALA A 184 -4.69 -3.79 7.80
N THR A 185 -5.43 -3.23 8.74
CA THR A 185 -4.92 -2.82 10.06
C THR A 185 -5.12 -3.93 11.07
N THR A 186 -4.23 -4.04 12.06
CA THR A 186 -4.33 -5.06 13.10
C THR A 186 -4.36 -4.43 14.49
N GLU A 187 -5.15 -5.00 15.39
CA GLU A 187 -5.20 -4.57 16.80
C GLU A 187 -4.10 -5.24 17.63
N ARG A 188 -3.73 -6.47 17.25
CA ARG A 188 -2.76 -7.30 17.96
C ARG A 188 -1.75 -7.88 16.98
N LEU A 189 -0.48 -7.91 17.39
CA LEU A 189 0.62 -8.42 16.57
C LEU A 189 0.43 -9.88 16.11
N ASP A 190 -0.29 -10.70 16.88
CA ASP A 190 -0.60 -12.09 16.52
C ASP A 190 -1.61 -12.23 15.36
N GLN A 191 -2.28 -11.14 14.95
CA GLN A 191 -3.15 -11.10 13.78
C GLN A 191 -2.36 -10.89 12.47
N VAL A 192 -1.19 -10.25 12.52
CA VAL A 192 -0.40 -9.89 11.33
C VAL A 192 -0.09 -11.11 10.46
N GLY A 193 0.42 -12.19 11.08
CA GLY A 193 0.76 -13.42 10.37
C GLY A 193 -0.45 -14.09 9.72
N PRO A 194 -1.53 -14.37 10.48
CA PRO A 194 -2.78 -14.88 9.92
C PRO A 194 -3.38 -14.03 8.80
N THR A 195 -3.45 -12.70 8.96
CA THR A 195 -3.98 -11.79 7.94
C THR A 195 -3.13 -11.83 6.66
N ALA A 196 -1.81 -11.67 6.78
CA ALA A 196 -0.92 -11.73 5.62
C ALA A 196 -0.93 -13.12 4.95
N GLY A 197 -0.98 -14.19 5.74
CA GLY A 197 -1.06 -15.57 5.24
C GLY A 197 -2.37 -15.86 4.51
N ALA A 198 -3.50 -15.35 4.99
CA ALA A 198 -4.80 -15.49 4.34
C ALA A 198 -4.84 -14.75 3.00
N ILE A 199 -4.36 -13.50 2.95
CA ILE A 199 -4.23 -12.73 1.71
C ILE A 199 -3.34 -13.46 0.70
N LEU A 200 -2.16 -13.89 1.13
CA LEU A 200 -1.21 -14.61 0.27
C LEU A 200 -1.81 -15.92 -0.28
N GLY A 201 -2.51 -16.68 0.57
CA GLY A 201 -3.17 -17.92 0.18
C GLY A 201 -4.32 -17.69 -0.79
N ALA A 202 -5.13 -16.66 -0.55
CA ALA A 202 -6.26 -16.30 -1.39
C ALA A 202 -5.82 -15.85 -2.79
N GLY A 203 -4.83 -14.97 -2.89
CA GLY A 203 -4.29 -14.53 -4.19
C GLY A 203 -3.73 -15.69 -5.01
N ARG A 204 -2.97 -16.59 -4.37
CA ARG A 204 -2.51 -17.84 -5.02
C ARG A 204 -3.67 -18.72 -5.48
N GLY A 205 -4.69 -18.88 -4.64
CA GLY A 205 -5.88 -19.67 -4.95
C GLY A 205 -6.67 -19.11 -6.14
N ALA A 206 -6.66 -17.79 -6.32
CA ALA A 206 -7.23 -17.08 -7.46
C ALA A 206 -6.33 -17.11 -8.72
N GLY A 207 -5.17 -17.75 -8.65
CA GLY A 207 -4.24 -17.90 -9.76
C GLY A 207 -3.30 -16.72 -9.99
N ALA A 208 -3.17 -15.81 -9.02
CA ALA A 208 -2.16 -14.77 -9.03
C ALA A 208 -0.83 -15.27 -8.47
N ARG A 209 0.27 -14.66 -8.89
CA ARG A 209 1.62 -15.04 -8.49
C ARG A 209 2.16 -14.03 -7.47
N PRO A 210 2.39 -14.42 -6.21
CA PRO A 210 3.06 -13.53 -5.29
C PRO A 210 4.51 -13.35 -5.67
N VAL A 211 5.01 -12.13 -5.54
CA VAL A 211 6.38 -11.75 -5.84
C VAL A 211 7.00 -11.03 -4.64
N ARG A 212 8.32 -11.10 -4.54
CA ARG A 212 9.08 -10.39 -3.51
C ARG A 212 9.05 -8.89 -3.79
N ARG A 213 9.21 -8.08 -2.75
CA ARG A 213 9.26 -6.61 -2.86
C ARG A 213 10.36 -6.19 -3.85
N GLY A 214 9.98 -5.44 -4.89
CA GLY A 214 10.87 -4.93 -5.93
C GLY A 214 11.29 -5.98 -6.96
N ALA A 215 10.59 -7.10 -7.05
CA ALA A 215 10.70 -8.00 -8.19
C ALA A 215 10.08 -7.34 -9.43
N PRO A 216 10.70 -7.49 -10.61
CA PRO A 216 10.14 -6.99 -11.87
C PRO A 216 8.88 -7.77 -12.29
N ALA A 217 8.06 -7.18 -13.15
CA ALA A 217 6.91 -7.78 -13.81
C ALA A 217 7.32 -8.79 -14.92
N GLU A 218 8.23 -9.72 -14.60
CA GLU A 218 8.63 -10.82 -15.50
C GLU A 218 7.59 -11.96 -15.47
N VAL A 219 6.39 -11.66 -15.96
CA VAL A 219 5.27 -12.61 -16.06
C VAL A 219 4.76 -12.76 -17.48
N LEU A 220 4.02 -13.84 -17.70
CA LEU A 220 3.32 -14.04 -18.98
C LEU A 220 2.13 -13.09 -19.04
N PRO A 221 1.84 -12.47 -20.20
CA PRO A 221 0.62 -11.69 -20.39
C PRO A 221 -0.63 -12.48 -19.97
N GLY A 222 -1.60 -11.81 -19.35
CA GLY A 222 -2.80 -12.44 -18.77
C GLY A 222 -2.60 -12.98 -17.34
N THR A 223 -1.50 -12.61 -16.68
CA THR A 223 -1.18 -13.02 -15.30
C THR A 223 -1.17 -11.82 -14.38
N VAL A 224 -1.69 -12.01 -13.16
CA VAL A 224 -1.63 -11.04 -12.06
C VAL A 224 -0.46 -11.38 -11.16
N ILE A 225 0.36 -10.39 -10.81
CA ILE A 225 1.31 -10.46 -9.71
C ILE A 225 0.83 -9.64 -8.53
N PHE A 226 1.36 -9.97 -7.36
CA PHE A 226 1.11 -9.14 -6.18
C PHE A 226 2.25 -9.23 -5.18
N SER A 227 2.46 -8.16 -4.45
CA SER A 227 3.47 -8.04 -3.40
C SER A 227 2.78 -7.74 -2.09
N VAL A 228 3.19 -8.43 -1.01
CA VAL A 228 2.67 -8.21 0.34
C VAL A 228 3.77 -7.60 1.18
N ALA A 229 3.52 -6.45 1.78
CA ALA A 229 4.38 -5.82 2.77
C ALA A 229 3.72 -5.85 4.16
N ILE A 230 4.49 -6.24 5.16
CA ILE A 230 4.10 -6.14 6.56
C ILE A 230 4.82 -4.92 7.13
N VAL A 231 4.09 -3.94 7.64
CA VAL A 231 4.66 -2.72 8.22
C VAL A 231 4.43 -2.73 9.72
N LEU A 232 5.51 -2.91 10.49
CA LEU A 232 5.48 -2.95 11.95
C LEU A 232 6.16 -1.73 12.52
N ASN A 233 5.39 -0.81 13.09
CA ASN A 233 5.89 0.45 13.64
C ASN A 233 6.83 1.19 12.66
N GLY A 234 6.41 1.31 11.40
CA GLY A 234 7.19 1.92 10.32
C GLY A 234 8.40 1.13 9.81
N ASN A 235 8.56 -0.15 10.20
CA ASN A 235 9.55 -1.04 9.57
C ASN A 235 8.85 -1.90 8.53
N VAL A 236 9.36 -1.90 7.30
CA VAL A 236 8.79 -2.67 6.19
C VAL A 236 9.46 -4.04 6.10
N ILE A 237 8.65 -5.09 6.10
CA ILE A 237 9.05 -6.49 5.94
C ILE A 237 8.41 -7.00 4.65
N ASP A 238 9.20 -7.65 3.81
CA ASP A 238 8.68 -8.40 2.66
C ASP A 238 7.88 -9.61 3.17
N GLY A 239 6.55 -9.52 3.09
CA GLY A 239 5.62 -10.51 3.61
C GLY A 239 5.64 -11.81 2.81
N VAL A 240 5.83 -11.74 1.49
CA VAL A 240 5.98 -12.94 0.64
C VAL A 240 7.21 -13.71 1.08
N ARG A 241 8.35 -13.02 1.20
CA ARG A 241 9.59 -13.62 1.70
C ARG A 241 9.43 -14.17 3.11
N ALA A 242 8.87 -13.40 4.04
CA ALA A 242 8.74 -13.81 5.43
C ALA A 242 7.86 -15.05 5.61
N LEU A 243 6.78 -15.16 4.83
CA LEU A 243 5.85 -16.29 4.89
C LEU A 243 6.36 -17.53 4.14
N GLU A 244 7.09 -17.35 3.03
CA GLU A 244 7.72 -18.46 2.30
C GLU A 244 8.94 -19.02 3.07
N GLU A 245 9.84 -18.16 3.54
CA GLU A 245 11.08 -18.55 4.23
C GLU A 245 10.82 -18.90 5.71
N GLY A 246 9.73 -18.39 6.31
CA GLY A 246 9.33 -18.64 7.70
C GLY A 246 8.89 -20.08 8.01
N THR A 247 8.81 -20.94 6.99
CA THR A 247 8.65 -22.40 7.17
C THR A 247 9.99 -23.13 7.38
N GLY A 248 11.11 -22.43 7.22
CA GLY A 248 12.48 -22.94 7.42
C GLY A 248 13.17 -22.27 8.61
N THR A 249 13.65 -23.08 9.54
CA THR A 249 14.50 -22.67 10.65
C THR A 249 15.85 -22.11 10.17
N GLU A 250 15.93 -20.87 9.68
CA GLU A 250 17.20 -20.16 9.54
C GLU A 250 17.13 -18.70 10.00
N ARG A 251 18.17 -18.30 10.73
CA ARG A 251 18.27 -17.05 11.49
C ARG A 251 18.25 -15.84 10.58
N TRP A 252 17.32 -14.93 10.86
CA TRP A 252 17.30 -13.55 10.39
C TRP A 252 18.64 -12.83 10.66
N PRO A 253 19.41 -12.42 9.65
CA PRO A 253 20.35 -11.33 9.81
C PRO A 253 19.57 -10.05 9.55
N LEU A 254 18.96 -9.48 10.59
CA LEU A 254 18.52 -8.09 10.59
C LEU A 254 19.77 -7.22 10.34
N ARG A 255 20.00 -6.84 9.08
CA ARG A 255 20.86 -5.69 8.77
C ARG A 255 19.95 -4.48 8.60
N TYR A 256 19.74 -3.79 9.71
CA TYR A 256 19.27 -2.41 9.70
C TYR A 256 20.25 -1.55 8.89
N LEU A 257 19.75 -0.85 7.88
CA LEU A 257 20.34 0.35 7.28
C LEU A 257 19.22 1.35 7.01
#